data_AF-A0A2N2ML70-F1
#
_entry.id   AF-A0A2N2ML70-F1
#
_cell.length_a   1.000
_cell.length_b   1.000
_cell.length_c   1.000
_cell.angle_alpha   90.00
_cell.angle_beta   90.00
_cell.angle_gamma   90.00
#
_symmetry.space_group_name_H-M   'P 1'
#
loop_
_entity.id
_entity.type
_entity.pdbx_description
1 polymer ?
#
loop_
_entity_poly.entity_id
_entity_poly.type
_entity_poly.pdbx_seq_one_letter_code
_entity_poly.pdbx_strand_id
1 'polypeptide(L)'
;MPSTPESLARENIDAQLAACGWIVQDRARMNMYAGRGIAVREFPLQTGFADYLLFVDRKAVGVIEAKAEGVTLSGVAEQAGQYSIGLPANIPHVTLPLPFLYESTGVETYFRDERDPQPWSRRVFTFHRPETLADWLETESGAGTGRTFRARLQQYPLLNTIGLWDAQIEAINHRDSAL
;
A
#
# COMPACT_ATOMS: atom_id res chain seq x y z
N MET A 1 -8.51 10.54 31.10
CA MET A 1 -7.99 9.15 31.00
C MET A 1 -6.68 9.24 30.23
N PRO A 2 -5.57 8.61 30.67
CA PRO A 2 -4.37 8.54 29.84
C PRO A 2 -4.68 7.79 28.54
N SER A 3 -4.22 8.30 27.41
CA SER A 3 -4.32 7.62 26.11
C SER A 3 -3.55 6.30 26.17
N THR A 4 -4.10 5.22 25.63
CA THR A 4 -3.35 3.98 25.49
C THR A 4 -2.25 4.18 24.43
N PRO A 5 -1.14 3.41 24.46
CA PRO A 5 -0.11 3.48 23.43
C PRO A 5 -0.67 3.34 22.00
N GLU A 6 -1.73 2.55 21.85
CA GLU A 6 -2.45 2.34 20.60
C GLU A 6 -3.27 3.57 20.17
N SER A 7 -3.87 4.31 21.12
CA SER A 7 -4.51 5.60 20.82
C SER A 7 -3.49 6.65 20.37
N LEU A 8 -2.31 6.70 21.01
CA LEU A 8 -1.25 7.62 20.61
C LEU A 8 -0.71 7.30 19.21
N ALA A 9 -0.56 6.01 18.89
CA ALA A 9 -0.20 5.57 17.54
C ALA A 9 -1.22 6.04 16.49
N ARG A 10 -2.52 5.91 16.79
CA ARG A 10 -3.59 6.39 15.89
C ARG A 10 -3.58 7.91 15.71
N GLU A 11 -3.36 8.69 16.77
CA GLU A 11 -3.23 10.16 16.66
C GLU A 11 -2.06 10.57 15.74
N ASN A 12 -0.93 9.87 15.85
CA ASN A 12 0.23 10.12 14.97
C ASN A 12 -0.04 9.69 13.53
N ILE A 13 -0.73 8.56 13.33
CA ILE A 13 -1.14 8.08 12.00
C ILE A 13 -2.10 9.08 11.34
N ASP A 14 -3.10 9.58 12.07
CA ASP A 14 -4.03 10.59 11.61
C ASP A 14 -3.31 11.86 11.13
N ALA A 15 -2.37 12.36 11.94
CA ALA A 15 -1.58 13.54 11.60
C ALA A 15 -0.74 13.33 10.33
N GLN A 16 -0.12 12.16 10.19
CA GLN A 16 0.67 11.82 9.00
C GLN A 16 -0.20 11.67 7.75
N LEU A 17 -1.34 10.99 7.86
CA LEU A 17 -2.31 10.85 6.77
C LEU A 17 -2.78 12.22 6.30
N ALA A 18 -3.18 13.09 7.22
CA ALA A 18 -3.59 14.46 6.90
C ALA A 18 -2.46 15.25 6.21
N ALA A 19 -1.22 15.16 6.71
CA ALA A 19 -0.05 15.78 6.07
C ALA A 19 0.23 15.23 4.65
N CYS A 20 -0.12 13.97 4.40
CA CYS A 20 -0.03 13.33 3.09
C CYS A 20 -1.24 13.62 2.18
N GLY A 21 -2.16 14.49 2.58
CA GLY A 21 -3.32 14.90 1.79
C GLY A 21 -4.53 13.98 1.88
N TRP A 22 -4.54 13.03 2.83
CA TRP A 22 -5.72 12.21 3.10
C TRP A 22 -6.73 12.96 3.95
N ILE A 23 -8.01 12.83 3.61
CA ILE A 23 -9.10 13.30 4.45
C ILE A 23 -9.48 12.14 5.37
N VAL A 24 -9.08 12.23 6.64
CA VAL A 24 -9.39 11.19 7.64
C VAL A 24 -10.79 11.40 8.19
N GLN A 25 -11.60 10.34 8.20
CA GLN A 25 -13.01 10.39 8.60
C GLN A 25 -13.39 9.18 9.45
N ASP A 26 -14.35 9.36 10.35
CA ASP A 26 -14.98 8.23 11.04
C ASP A 26 -16.08 7.64 10.16
N ARG A 27 -16.28 6.31 10.25
CA ARG A 27 -17.27 5.59 9.44
C ARG A 27 -18.68 6.19 9.48
N ALA A 28 -19.10 6.70 10.64
CA ALA A 28 -20.42 7.28 10.87
C ALA A 28 -20.66 8.62 10.13
N ARG A 29 -19.59 9.35 9.79
CA ARG A 29 -19.64 10.66 9.12
C ARG A 29 -19.03 10.63 7.73
N MET A 30 -18.89 9.44 7.18
CA MET A 30 -18.17 9.16 5.96
C MET A 30 -18.83 9.84 4.75
N ASN A 31 -18.11 10.79 4.15
CA ASN A 31 -18.43 11.47 2.90
C ASN A 31 -17.34 11.18 1.86
N MET A 32 -17.68 10.28 0.92
CA MET A 32 -16.81 9.88 -0.20
C MET A 32 -16.56 11.00 -1.22
N TYR A 33 -17.31 12.10 -1.17
CA TYR A 33 -17.16 13.25 -2.06
C TYR A 33 -16.29 14.36 -1.47
N ALA A 34 -15.76 14.20 -0.25
CA ALA A 34 -14.98 15.24 0.41
C ALA A 34 -13.64 15.52 -0.30
N GLY A 35 -13.14 14.58 -1.10
CA GLY A 35 -11.91 14.73 -1.87
C GLY A 35 -11.52 13.44 -2.57
N ARG A 36 -10.35 13.44 -3.21
CA ARG A 36 -9.83 12.27 -3.94
C ARG A 36 -9.47 11.12 -3.01
N GLY A 37 -8.76 11.41 -1.92
CA GLY A 37 -8.28 10.44 -0.95
C GLY A 37 -8.98 10.53 0.39
N ILE A 38 -9.70 9.46 0.76
CA ILE A 38 -10.40 9.35 2.04
C ILE A 38 -9.83 8.18 2.83
N ALA A 39 -9.42 8.41 4.07
CA ALA A 39 -9.04 7.36 5.01
C ALA A 39 -10.14 7.21 6.06
N VAL A 40 -10.80 6.05 6.10
CA VAL A 40 -11.93 5.82 7.02
C VAL A 40 -11.48 4.95 8.18
N ARG A 41 -11.58 5.48 9.41
CA ARG A 41 -11.20 4.77 10.64
C ARG A 41 -12.17 3.63 10.97
N GLU A 42 -11.65 2.60 11.64
CA GLU A 42 -12.40 1.49 12.26
C GLU A 42 -13.44 0.89 11.30
N PHE A 43 -13.00 0.53 10.10
CA PHE A 43 -13.92 0.10 9.05
C PHE A 43 -14.31 -1.37 9.24
N PRO A 44 -15.61 -1.72 9.32
CA PRO A 44 -16.05 -3.09 9.47
C PRO A 44 -15.83 -3.91 8.20
N LEU A 45 -15.21 -5.07 8.38
CA LEU A 45 -15.01 -6.10 7.37
C LEU A 45 -15.79 -7.36 7.78
N GLN A 46 -16.02 -8.28 6.83
CA GLN A 46 -16.68 -9.56 7.11
C GLN A 46 -15.91 -10.42 8.12
N THR A 47 -14.60 -10.23 8.20
CA THR A 47 -13.68 -10.99 9.05
C THR A 47 -13.20 -10.21 10.28
N GLY A 48 -13.70 -9.00 10.53
CA GLY A 48 -13.26 -8.16 11.65
C GLY A 48 -13.35 -6.67 11.33
N PHE A 49 -12.29 -5.94 11.65
CA PHE A 49 -12.18 -4.50 11.36
C PHE A 49 -10.79 -4.21 10.80
N ALA A 50 -10.71 -3.26 9.86
CA ALA A 50 -9.46 -2.60 9.52
C ALA A 50 -9.36 -1.29 10.30
N ASP A 51 -8.17 -0.96 10.82
CA ASP A 51 -7.97 0.32 11.52
C ASP A 51 -8.23 1.50 10.60
N TYR A 52 -7.78 1.42 9.35
CA TYR A 52 -8.16 2.36 8.29
C TYR A 52 -8.44 1.64 6.98
N LEU A 53 -9.53 2.00 6.32
CA LEU A 53 -9.78 1.66 4.92
C LEU A 53 -9.54 2.88 4.04
N LEU A 54 -8.69 2.72 3.04
CA LEU A 54 -8.27 3.79 2.12
C LEU A 54 -9.12 3.77 0.85
N PHE A 55 -9.67 4.93 0.50
CA PHE A 55 -10.41 5.16 -0.72
C PHE A 55 -9.70 6.18 -1.59
N VAL A 56 -9.54 5.86 -2.86
CA VAL A 56 -9.10 6.79 -3.90
C VAL A 56 -10.15 6.79 -5.00
N ASP A 57 -10.59 7.98 -5.41
CA ASP A 57 -11.65 8.15 -6.41
C ASP A 57 -12.93 7.36 -6.07
N ARG A 58 -13.24 7.28 -4.77
CA ARG A 58 -14.40 6.59 -4.17
C ARG A 58 -14.38 5.06 -4.28
N LYS A 59 -13.23 4.48 -4.63
CA LYS A 59 -13.00 3.02 -4.60
C LYS A 59 -12.01 2.69 -3.50
N ALA A 60 -12.29 1.63 -2.75
CA ALA A 60 -11.33 1.09 -1.80
C ALA A 60 -10.08 0.62 -2.57
N VAL A 61 -8.90 1.02 -2.08
CA VAL A 61 -7.61 0.71 -2.69
C VAL A 61 -6.63 0.04 -1.73
N GLY A 62 -6.86 0.15 -0.43
CA GLY A 62 -5.92 -0.38 0.55
C GLY A 62 -6.40 -0.28 1.99
N VAL A 63 -5.63 -0.87 2.89
CA VAL A 63 -5.86 -0.85 4.33
C VAL A 63 -4.60 -0.42 5.08
N ILE A 64 -4.80 0.15 6.26
CA ILE A 64 -3.73 0.42 7.24
C ILE A 64 -4.10 -0.32 8.51
N GLU A 65 -3.15 -1.11 9.01
CA GLU A 65 -3.21 -1.74 10.33
C GLU A 65 -2.33 -0.93 11.30
N ALA A 66 -2.94 -0.40 12.36
CA ALA A 66 -2.26 0.32 13.41
C ALA A 66 -1.75 -0.66 14.46
N LYS A 67 -0.52 -0.46 14.92
CA LYS A 67 0.10 -1.27 15.98
C LYS A 67 0.60 -0.34 17.10
N ALA A 68 0.70 -0.85 18.31
CA ALA A 68 1.36 -0.13 19.39
C ALA A 68 2.85 0.05 19.08
N GLU A 69 3.42 1.17 19.53
CA GLU A 69 4.86 1.41 19.45
C GLU A 69 5.66 0.31 20.15
N GLY A 70 6.78 -0.11 19.55
CA GLY A 70 7.62 -1.20 20.06
C GLY A 70 7.19 -2.61 19.66
N VAL A 71 6.08 -2.77 18.93
CA VAL A 71 5.72 -4.06 18.30
C VAL A 71 6.50 -4.23 17.00
N THR A 72 7.20 -5.36 16.87
CA THR A 72 7.94 -5.70 15.65
C THR A 72 6.97 -5.93 14.48
N LEU A 73 7.04 -5.05 13.47
CA LEU A 73 6.17 -5.12 12.28
C LEU A 73 6.53 -6.29 11.34
N SER A 74 7.72 -6.88 11.46
CA SER A 74 8.22 -7.91 10.54
C SER A 74 7.62 -9.31 10.72
N GLY A 75 6.88 -9.57 11.80
CA GLY A 75 6.31 -10.90 12.09
C GLY A 75 4.86 -11.12 11.65
N VAL A 76 4.19 -10.07 11.14
CA VAL A 76 2.72 -10.03 10.95
C VAL A 76 2.31 -10.09 9.47
N ALA A 77 3.27 -10.37 8.58
CA ALA A 77 3.02 -10.57 7.15
C ALA A 77 1.96 -11.66 6.84
N GLU A 78 1.72 -12.61 7.75
CA GLU A 78 0.73 -13.68 7.58
C GLU A 78 -0.72 -13.24 7.80
N GLN A 79 -0.99 -12.15 8.53
CA GLN A 79 -2.37 -11.71 8.79
C GLN A 79 -2.91 -10.73 7.74
N ALA A 80 -2.05 -10.04 7.00
CA ALA A 80 -2.47 -9.07 5.99
C ALA A 80 -3.27 -9.71 4.83
N GLY A 81 -3.05 -11.00 4.56
CA GLY A 81 -3.80 -11.77 3.54
C GLY A 81 -5.26 -12.05 3.89
N GLN A 82 -5.68 -11.97 5.17
CA GLN A 82 -7.06 -12.26 5.58
C GLN A 82 -8.02 -11.09 5.37
N TYR A 83 -7.55 -9.85 5.40
CA TYR A 83 -8.42 -8.67 5.26
C TYR A 83 -8.90 -8.44 3.82
N SER A 84 -8.14 -8.94 2.86
CA SER A 84 -8.43 -8.89 1.42
C SER A 84 -9.65 -9.68 0.97
N ILE A 85 -10.11 -10.65 1.77
CA ILE A 85 -11.28 -11.51 1.48
C ILE A 85 -12.56 -10.91 2.11
N GLY A 86 -12.42 -9.94 3.02
CA GLY A 86 -13.50 -9.51 3.92
C GLY A 86 -14.21 -8.20 3.56
N LEU A 87 -13.99 -7.58 2.39
CA LEU A 87 -14.74 -6.36 2.06
C LEU A 87 -16.24 -6.66 1.88
N PRO A 88 -17.16 -5.88 2.48
CA PRO A 88 -18.58 -6.03 2.22
C PRO A 88 -18.88 -5.85 0.72
N ALA A 89 -19.75 -6.69 0.16
CA ALA A 89 -19.99 -6.77 -1.29
C ALA A 89 -20.45 -5.44 -1.93
N ASN A 90 -21.00 -4.52 -1.14
CA ASN A 90 -21.48 -3.22 -1.58
C ASN A 90 -20.42 -2.12 -1.58
N ILE A 91 -19.16 -2.42 -1.22
CA ILE A 91 -18.08 -1.44 -1.21
C ILE A 91 -17.38 -1.44 -2.57
N PRO A 92 -17.44 -0.33 -3.34
CA PRO A 92 -16.66 -0.20 -4.58
C PRO A 92 -15.16 -0.32 -4.28
N HIS A 93 -14.46 -1.10 -5.09
CA HIS A 93 -13.02 -1.36 -4.91
C HIS A 93 -12.34 -1.49 -6.27
N VAL A 94 -11.01 -1.38 -6.29
CA VAL A 94 -10.21 -1.49 -7.52
C VAL A 94 -9.95 -2.94 -7.92
N THR A 95 -9.63 -3.79 -6.94
CA THR A 95 -9.47 -5.24 -7.09
C THR A 95 -9.56 -5.90 -5.71
N LEU A 96 -9.81 -7.21 -5.67
CA LEU A 96 -9.67 -8.05 -4.48
C LEU A 96 -8.62 -9.13 -4.79
N PRO A 97 -7.64 -9.39 -3.91
CA PRO A 97 -7.31 -8.65 -2.68
C PRO A 97 -7.03 -7.15 -2.94
N LEU A 98 -7.28 -6.27 -1.96
CA LEU A 98 -6.91 -4.86 -2.10
C LEU A 98 -5.39 -4.74 -2.28
N PRO A 99 -4.91 -3.91 -3.21
CA PRO A 99 -3.50 -3.93 -3.60
C PRO A 99 -2.57 -3.29 -2.58
N PHE A 100 -3.02 -2.28 -1.83
CA PHE A 100 -2.12 -1.49 -0.98
C PHE A 100 -2.31 -1.81 0.51
N LEU A 101 -1.26 -2.32 1.13
CA LEU A 101 -1.27 -2.68 2.55
C LEU A 101 -0.23 -1.85 3.30
N TYR A 102 -0.65 -1.26 4.40
CA TYR A 102 0.25 -0.56 5.33
C TYR A 102 0.15 -1.14 6.72
N GLU A 103 1.28 -1.13 7.41
CA GLU A 103 1.37 -1.40 8.84
C GLU A 103 2.12 -0.24 9.48
N SER A 104 1.57 0.37 10.53
CA SER A 104 2.17 1.54 11.14
C SER A 104 2.05 1.55 12.66
N THR A 105 3.13 1.96 13.34
CA THR A 105 3.11 2.28 14.78
C THR A 105 2.88 3.77 15.04
N GLY A 106 2.69 4.58 14.00
CA GLY A 106 2.75 6.03 14.08
C GLY A 106 4.17 6.60 14.16
N VAL A 107 5.20 5.76 14.35
CA VAL A 107 6.62 6.14 14.27
C VAL A 107 7.28 5.50 13.05
N GLU A 108 6.98 4.23 12.80
CA GLU A 108 7.46 3.50 11.64
C GLU A 108 6.28 3.07 10.79
N THR A 109 6.43 3.16 9.46
CA THR A 109 5.41 2.73 8.51
C THR A 109 6.04 1.79 7.49
N TYR A 110 5.40 0.66 7.31
CA TYR A 110 5.71 -0.31 6.27
C TYR A 110 4.62 -0.33 5.23
N PHE A 111 5.02 -0.62 3.99
CA PHE A 111 4.15 -0.65 2.84
C PHE A 111 4.40 -1.90 2.01
N ARG A 112 3.33 -2.49 1.49
CA ARG A 112 3.36 -3.58 0.53
C ARG A 112 2.34 -3.32 -0.57
N ASP A 113 2.75 -3.61 -1.81
CA ASP A 113 1.87 -3.64 -2.97
C ASP A 113 1.69 -5.10 -3.40
N GLU A 114 0.50 -5.65 -3.21
CA GLU A 114 0.16 -7.05 -3.53
C GLU A 114 0.16 -7.36 -5.03
N ARG A 115 0.28 -6.33 -5.87
CA ARG A 115 0.41 -6.49 -7.33
C ARG A 115 1.84 -6.73 -7.77
N ASP A 116 2.82 -6.57 -6.88
CA ASP A 116 4.21 -6.92 -7.16
C ASP A 116 4.34 -8.44 -7.39
N PRO A 117 5.19 -8.92 -8.33
CA PRO A 117 5.35 -10.36 -8.60
C PRO A 117 5.86 -11.19 -7.41
N GLN A 118 6.53 -10.52 -6.47
CA GLN A 118 6.91 -11.04 -5.16
C GLN A 118 6.67 -9.92 -4.14
N PRO A 119 5.45 -9.79 -3.58
CA PRO A 119 5.13 -8.72 -2.64
C PRO A 119 5.99 -8.83 -1.39
N TRP A 120 6.75 -7.78 -1.08
CA TRP A 120 7.47 -7.68 0.18
C TRP A 120 7.19 -6.36 0.86
N SER A 121 7.05 -6.46 2.19
CA SER A 121 6.86 -5.31 3.06
C SER A 121 8.16 -4.51 3.14
N ARG A 122 8.09 -3.21 2.86
CA ARG A 122 9.23 -2.30 2.89
C ARG A 122 8.92 -1.11 3.78
N ARG A 123 9.93 -0.63 4.52
CA ARG A 123 9.81 0.61 5.26
C ARG A 123 9.67 1.79 4.30
N VAL A 124 8.70 2.65 4.57
CA VAL A 124 8.52 3.94 3.89
C VAL A 124 8.66 5.06 4.91
N PHE A 125 8.99 6.26 4.44
CA PHE A 125 9.11 7.42 5.32
C PHE A 125 7.77 7.76 5.97
N THR A 126 6.70 7.77 5.18
CA THR A 126 5.31 7.96 5.61
C THR A 126 4.36 7.41 4.53
N PHE A 127 3.06 7.61 4.69
CA PHE A 127 2.03 7.18 3.73
C PHE A 127 2.21 7.85 2.36
N HIS A 128 1.92 7.12 1.29
CA HIS A 128 1.86 7.72 -0.04
C HIS A 128 0.63 8.64 -0.16
N ARG A 129 0.74 9.68 -0.97
CA ARG A 129 -0.39 10.57 -1.27
C ARG A 129 -1.47 9.84 -2.07
N PRO A 130 -2.75 10.24 -1.97
CA PRO A 130 -3.82 9.66 -2.78
C PRO A 130 -3.54 9.70 -4.28
N GLU A 131 -2.94 10.79 -4.77
CA GLU A 131 -2.59 10.96 -6.18
C GLU A 131 -1.55 9.92 -6.63
N THR A 132 -0.55 9.65 -5.79
CA THR A 132 0.48 8.64 -6.10
C THR A 132 -0.13 7.24 -6.25
N LEU A 133 -1.06 6.88 -5.36
CA LEU A 133 -1.74 5.58 -5.46
C LEU A 133 -2.65 5.52 -6.69
N ALA A 134 -3.33 6.63 -7.03
CA ALA A 134 -4.14 6.71 -8.25
C ALA A 134 -3.29 6.48 -9.51
N ASP A 135 -2.16 7.19 -9.63
CA ASP A 135 -1.24 7.06 -10.77
C ASP A 135 -0.75 5.61 -10.92
N TRP A 136 -0.46 4.92 -9.81
CA TRP A 136 -0.04 3.53 -9.82
C TRP A 136 -1.14 2.55 -10.22
N LEU A 137 -2.42 2.89 -10.01
CA LEU A 137 -3.57 2.11 -10.48
C LEU A 137 -3.84 2.38 -11.98
N GLU A 138 -3.71 3.63 -12.41
CA GLU A 138 -3.91 4.03 -13.81
C GLU A 138 -2.82 3.49 -14.74
N THR A 139 -1.55 3.55 -14.31
CA THR A 139 -0.42 3.09 -15.14
C THR A 139 -0.50 1.59 -15.45
N GLU A 140 -1.21 0.80 -14.64
CA GLU A 140 -1.46 -0.61 -14.94
C GLU A 140 -2.62 -0.84 -15.92
N SER A 141 -3.55 0.11 -16.02
CA SER A 141 -4.75 -0.01 -16.86
C SER A 141 -4.46 0.26 -18.35
N GLY A 142 -3.28 0.79 -18.68
CA GLY A 142 -2.86 1.13 -20.04
C GLY A 142 -2.32 -0.07 -20.84
N ALA A 143 -2.88 -0.29 -22.03
CA ALA A 143 -2.49 -1.34 -22.98
C ALA A 143 -0.99 -1.26 -23.33
N GLY A 144 -0.19 -2.16 -22.74
CA GLY A 144 1.18 -2.42 -23.17
C GLY A 144 2.11 -2.97 -22.09
N THR A 145 2.00 -2.49 -20.85
CA THR A 145 2.90 -2.91 -19.74
C THR A 145 2.20 -2.77 -18.39
N GLY A 146 1.02 -3.38 -18.23
CA GLY A 146 0.19 -3.37 -17.01
C GLY A 146 0.87 -4.06 -15.83
N ARG A 147 1.91 -3.43 -15.30
CA ARG A 147 2.86 -3.97 -14.34
C ARG A 147 3.29 -2.85 -13.38
N THR A 148 3.35 -3.14 -12.07
CA THR A 148 3.99 -2.29 -11.07
C THR A 148 5.42 -1.91 -11.50
N PHE A 149 5.99 -0.88 -10.90
CA PHE A 149 7.38 -0.50 -11.19
C PHE A 149 8.36 -1.68 -11.04
N ARG A 150 8.16 -2.55 -10.03
CA ARG A 150 8.99 -3.75 -9.85
C ARG A 150 8.79 -4.78 -10.94
N ALA A 151 7.54 -5.02 -11.33
CA ALA A 151 7.25 -5.93 -12.43
C ALA A 151 7.85 -5.42 -13.76
N ARG A 152 7.93 -4.10 -13.97
CA ARG A 152 8.67 -3.52 -15.10
C ARG A 152 10.18 -3.69 -14.98
N LEU A 153 10.74 -3.56 -13.77
CA LEU A 153 12.17 -3.78 -13.55
C LEU A 153 12.60 -5.23 -13.78
N GLN A 154 11.72 -6.21 -13.56
CA GLN A 154 11.95 -7.62 -13.91
C GLN A 154 11.89 -7.88 -15.42
N GLN A 155 11.31 -6.95 -16.19
CA GLN A 155 11.24 -7.05 -17.65
C GLN A 155 12.18 -6.03 -18.28
N TYR A 156 13.46 -6.37 -18.26
CA TYR A 156 14.42 -5.66 -19.10
C TYR A 156 14.05 -5.89 -20.58
N PRO A 157 14.05 -4.84 -21.42
CA PRO A 157 14.05 -5.06 -22.87
C PRO A 157 15.24 -5.95 -23.22
N LEU A 158 15.07 -6.85 -24.20
CA LEU A 158 16.16 -7.67 -24.73
C LEU A 158 17.37 -6.76 -24.98
N LEU A 159 18.51 -7.11 -24.39
CA LEU A 159 19.74 -6.32 -24.50
C LEU A 159 20.07 -6.10 -25.97
N ASN A 160 20.10 -4.85 -26.40
CA ASN A 160 20.78 -4.49 -27.64
C ASN A 160 22.29 -4.56 -27.35
N THR A 161 22.90 -5.70 -27.64
CA THR A 161 24.32 -5.95 -27.37
C THR A 161 25.24 -5.26 -28.38
N ILE A 162 24.70 -4.53 -29.36
CA ILE A 162 25.49 -3.81 -30.35
C ILE A 162 26.27 -2.68 -29.64
N GLY A 163 27.59 -2.86 -29.55
CA GLY A 163 28.53 -1.87 -29.01
C GLY A 163 28.85 -1.99 -27.52
N LEU A 164 28.34 -3.02 -26.82
CA LEU A 164 28.74 -3.32 -25.44
C LEU A 164 29.98 -4.22 -25.40
N TRP A 165 30.84 -4.00 -24.41
CA TRP A 165 31.98 -4.88 -24.14
C TRP A 165 31.55 -6.10 -23.32
N ASP A 166 32.22 -7.24 -23.49
CA ASP A 166 31.85 -8.51 -22.85
C ASP A 166 31.72 -8.41 -21.33
N ALA A 167 32.59 -7.63 -20.67
CA ALA A 167 32.52 -7.38 -19.23
C ALA A 167 31.25 -6.61 -18.79
N GLN A 168 30.67 -5.78 -19.66
CA GLN A 168 29.42 -5.05 -19.38
C GLN A 168 28.22 -5.99 -19.52
N ILE A 169 28.27 -6.93 -20.47
CA ILE A 169 27.25 -7.97 -20.64
C ILE A 169 27.26 -8.91 -19.43
N GLU A 170 28.44 -9.33 -18.98
CA GLU A 170 28.61 -10.20 -17.81
C GLU A 170 28.15 -9.53 -16.50
N ALA A 171 28.52 -8.27 -16.27
CA ALA A 171 28.09 -7.52 -15.08
C ALA A 171 26.57 -7.31 -15.00
N ILE A 172 25.90 -7.18 -16.14
CA ILE A 172 24.44 -7.06 -16.20
C ILE A 172 23.78 -8.42 -15.92
N ASN A 173 24.25 -9.49 -16.57
CA ASN A 173 23.70 -10.85 -16.38
C ASN A 173 23.91 -11.40 -14.96
N HIS A 174 25.02 -11.04 -14.29
CA HIS A 174 25.25 -11.45 -12.90
C HIS A 174 24.30 -10.80 -11.89
N ARG A 175 23.70 -9.65 -12.23
CA ARG A 175 22.74 -8.96 -11.36
C ARG A 175 21.37 -9.63 -11.30
N ASP A 176 21.06 -10.49 -12.28
CA ASP A 176 19.83 -11.28 -12.34
C ASP A 176 19.86 -12.51 -11.42
N SER A 177 21.02 -12.86 -10.85
CA SER A 177 21.16 -13.95 -9.87
C SER A 177 20.90 -13.53 -8.42
N ALA A 178 20.68 -12.23 -8.17
CA ALA A 178 20.61 -11.65 -6.82
C ALA A 178 19.30 -10.87 -6.54
N LEU A 179 18.32 -10.96 -7.45
CA LEU A 179 16.95 -10.45 -7.29
C LEU A 179 15.96 -11.61 -7.17
#